data_AF-A0A0U4P7P6-F1
#
_entry.id   AF-A0A0U4P7P6-F1
#
_cell.length_a   1.000
_cell.length_b   1.000
_cell.length_c   1.000
_cell.angle_alpha   90.00
_cell.angle_beta   90.00
_cell.angle_gamma   90.00
#
_symmetry.space_group_name_H-M   'P 1'
#
loop_
_entity.id
_entity.type
_entity.pdbx_description
1 polymer ?
#
loop_
_entity_poly.entity_id
_entity_poly.type
_entity_poly.pdbx_seq_one_letter_code
_entity_poly.pdbx_strand_id
1 'polypeptide(L)'
;MHDDDASFADFTRGIRPLKQDRADTGKPRADLGQVAQRRADATRTTTAIRVDGLSDAFVIDVGAEDELYWGRDGLQDSQLRRLKGGQIPFEGSLDLHGMTVEKARETLWDFLAEATRLEIRCVRVTHGKAARTDGRRPLIKSHVNTWLRQHPQVLGFTSCLPRHGGTGSLYVLLKRTMLEGRDE
;
A
#
# COMPACT_ATOMS: atom_id res chain seq x y z
N MET A 1 -16.21 -39.54 -78.17
CA MET A 1 -15.44 -40.15 -77.07
C MET A 1 -14.08 -39.47 -77.06
N HIS A 2 -13.89 -38.49 -76.19
CA HIS A 2 -12.58 -37.95 -75.84
C HIS A 2 -12.56 -38.04 -74.31
N ASP A 3 -11.69 -38.91 -73.79
CA ASP A 3 -11.37 -39.03 -72.37
C ASP A 3 -10.61 -37.77 -71.95
N ASP A 4 -11.25 -36.90 -71.16
CA ASP A 4 -10.57 -35.84 -70.42
C ASP A 4 -9.90 -36.47 -69.18
N ASP A 5 -8.93 -37.36 -69.42
CA ASP A 5 -8.06 -37.90 -68.38
C ASP A 5 -6.94 -36.88 -68.12
N ALA A 6 -7.33 -35.77 -67.49
CA ALA A 6 -6.41 -34.71 -67.14
C ALA A 6 -5.35 -35.27 -66.17
N SER A 7 -4.10 -35.33 -66.64
CA SER A 7 -2.98 -35.85 -65.87
C SER A 7 -2.79 -35.01 -64.61
N PHE A 8 -2.47 -35.62 -63.47
CA PHE A 8 -2.10 -34.89 -62.26
C PHE A 8 -0.94 -33.87 -62.51
N ALA A 9 -0.11 -34.14 -63.53
CA ALA A 9 0.91 -33.22 -64.00
C ALA A 9 0.36 -31.91 -64.58
N ASP A 10 -0.85 -31.91 -65.16
CA ASP A 10 -1.52 -30.70 -65.63
C ASP A 10 -2.03 -29.84 -64.47
N PHE A 11 -2.54 -30.46 -63.40
CA PHE A 11 -3.02 -29.75 -62.21
C PHE A 11 -1.90 -29.14 -61.35
N THR A 12 -0.68 -29.68 -61.45
CA THR A 12 0.49 -29.16 -60.71
C THR A 12 1.33 -28.18 -61.53
N ARG A 13 0.96 -27.95 -62.79
CA ARG A 13 1.70 -27.08 -63.72
C ARG A 13 1.59 -25.63 -63.26
N GLY A 14 2.71 -25.06 -62.81
CA GLY A 14 2.81 -23.67 -62.34
C GLY A 14 2.91 -23.51 -60.82
N ILE A 15 2.85 -24.60 -60.05
CA ILE A 15 3.11 -24.54 -58.61
C ILE A 15 4.61 -24.34 -58.39
N ARG A 16 4.99 -23.19 -57.81
CA ARG A 16 6.37 -22.90 -57.41
C ARG A 16 6.58 -23.42 -55.98
N PRO A 17 7.64 -24.22 -55.72
CA PRO A 17 7.97 -24.63 -54.36
C PRO A 17 8.16 -23.40 -53.46
N LEU A 18 7.57 -23.45 -52.26
CA LEU A 18 7.81 -22.41 -51.26
C LEU A 18 9.28 -22.45 -50.84
N LYS A 19 9.92 -21.27 -50.77
CA LYS A 19 11.34 -21.15 -50.39
C LYS A 19 11.61 -21.44 -48.92
N GLN A 20 10.57 -21.49 -48.08
CA GLN A 20 10.70 -21.60 -46.64
C GLN A 20 10.15 -22.94 -46.16
N ASP A 21 11.06 -23.81 -45.74
CA ASP A 21 10.78 -25.16 -45.23
C ASP A 21 10.69 -25.20 -43.68
N ARG A 22 10.36 -24.07 -43.06
CA ARG A 22 10.21 -23.97 -41.60
C ARG A 22 8.89 -23.29 -41.27
N ALA A 23 8.06 -23.99 -40.49
CA ALA A 23 6.85 -23.45 -39.91
C ALA A 23 7.18 -22.49 -38.76
N ASP A 24 6.48 -21.37 -38.69
CA ASP A 24 6.45 -20.53 -37.50
C ASP A 24 5.69 -21.28 -36.40
N THR A 25 6.39 -21.65 -35.32
CA THR A 25 5.83 -22.41 -34.20
C THR A 25 5.24 -21.51 -33.11
N GLY A 26 5.19 -20.19 -33.33
CA GLY A 26 4.70 -19.23 -32.37
C GLY A 26 5.67 -18.98 -31.22
N LYS A 27 5.16 -18.37 -30.14
CA LYS A 27 6.00 -18.01 -28.99
C LYS A 27 6.50 -19.28 -28.28
N PRO A 28 7.79 -19.35 -27.91
CA PRO A 28 8.32 -20.49 -27.18
C PRO A 28 7.54 -20.69 -25.87
N ARG A 29 7.24 -21.94 -25.56
CA ARG A 29 6.55 -22.33 -24.33
C ARG A 29 7.34 -21.77 -23.14
N ALA A 30 6.65 -21.05 -22.26
CA ALA A 30 7.28 -20.45 -21.09
C ALA A 30 8.02 -21.54 -20.30
N ASP A 31 9.30 -21.29 -20.02
CA ASP A 31 10.15 -22.19 -19.26
C ASP A 31 9.54 -22.40 -17.86
N LEU A 32 9.04 -23.60 -17.62
CA LEU A 32 8.37 -23.97 -16.38
C LEU A 32 9.30 -23.79 -15.18
N GLY A 33 10.62 -23.94 -15.37
CA GLY A 33 11.62 -23.69 -14.34
C GLY A 33 11.70 -22.21 -13.97
N GLN A 34 11.74 -21.32 -14.97
CA GLN A 34 11.72 -19.88 -14.72
C GLN A 34 10.41 -19.40 -14.09
N VAL A 35 9.27 -19.98 -14.47
CA VAL A 35 7.98 -19.65 -13.85
C VAL A 35 7.93 -20.09 -12.38
N ALA A 36 8.45 -21.28 -12.07
CA ALA A 36 8.56 -21.77 -10.69
C ALA A 36 9.51 -20.91 -9.85
N GLN A 37 10.65 -20.52 -10.42
CA GLN A 37 11.63 -19.66 -9.76
C GLN A 37 11.09 -18.26 -9.51
N ARG A 38 10.43 -17.63 -10.49
CA ARG A 38 9.74 -16.34 -10.30
C ARG A 38 8.64 -16.41 -9.25
N ARG A 39 7.91 -17.53 -9.14
CA ARG A 39 6.94 -17.75 -8.06
C ARG A 39 7.61 -17.88 -6.70
N ALA A 40 8.69 -18.65 -6.61
CA ALA A 40 9.45 -18.84 -5.38
C ALA A 40 10.07 -17.53 -4.89
N ASP A 41 10.60 -16.71 -5.80
CA ASP A 41 11.16 -15.39 -5.47
C ASP A 41 10.08 -14.40 -5.02
N ALA A 42 8.88 -14.46 -5.59
CA ALA A 42 7.74 -13.64 -5.18
C ALA A 42 7.17 -14.05 -3.82
N THR A 43 7.23 -15.33 -3.45
CA THR A 43 6.83 -15.82 -2.13
C THR A 43 7.95 -15.79 -1.10
N ARG A 44 9.18 -15.48 -1.51
CA ARG A 44 10.34 -15.35 -0.62
C ARG A 44 10.18 -14.09 0.22
N THR A 45 9.39 -14.25 1.28
CA THR A 45 9.29 -13.29 2.37
C THR A 45 10.68 -13.18 2.95
N THR A 46 11.36 -12.08 2.64
CA THR A 46 12.63 -11.74 3.27
C THR A 46 12.28 -11.32 4.68
N THR A 47 12.27 -12.28 5.61
CA THR A 47 12.02 -12.04 7.03
C THR A 47 13.26 -11.37 7.63
N ALA A 48 13.59 -10.18 7.15
CA ALA A 48 14.39 -9.26 7.94
C ALA A 48 13.50 -8.87 9.13
N ILE A 49 13.89 -9.26 10.34
CA ILE A 49 13.24 -8.80 11.57
C ILE A 49 13.40 -7.28 11.58
N ARG A 50 12.35 -6.57 11.14
CA ARG A 50 12.33 -5.11 11.15
C ARG A 50 12.07 -4.66 12.58
N VAL A 51 13.09 -4.08 13.20
CA VAL A 51 12.94 -3.41 14.49
C VAL A 51 12.44 -2.00 14.21
N ASP A 52 11.12 -1.81 14.30
CA ASP A 52 10.46 -0.51 14.13
C ASP A 52 10.33 0.27 15.45
N GLY A 53 10.74 -0.31 16.59
CA GLY A 53 10.67 0.36 17.90
C GLY A 53 9.25 0.63 18.41
N LEU A 54 8.20 0.11 17.76
CA LEU A 54 6.83 0.18 18.23
C LEU A 54 6.56 -0.99 19.19
N SER A 55 5.84 -0.76 20.29
CA SER A 55 5.52 -1.81 21.26
C SER A 55 4.05 -2.17 21.21
N ASP A 56 3.77 -3.46 21.07
CA ASP A 56 2.43 -4.05 21.23
C ASP A 56 2.18 -4.57 22.66
N ALA A 57 3.15 -4.44 23.58
CA ALA A 57 3.02 -4.95 24.95
C ALA A 57 2.00 -4.16 25.79
N PHE A 58 1.80 -2.87 25.48
CA PHE A 58 0.85 -1.99 26.17
C PHE A 58 0.05 -1.19 25.15
N VAL A 59 -1.13 -1.71 24.79
CA VAL A 59 -2.05 -1.06 23.85
C VAL A 59 -3.09 -0.26 24.61
N ILE A 60 -3.25 1.01 24.24
CA ILE A 60 -4.30 1.88 24.80
C ILE A 60 -5.62 1.52 24.12
N ASP A 61 -6.48 0.84 24.86
CA ASP A 61 -7.82 0.49 24.39
C ASP A 61 -8.69 1.75 24.20
N VAL A 62 -9.32 1.83 23.03
CA VAL A 62 -10.23 2.92 22.65
C VAL A 62 -11.48 2.35 22.00
N GLY A 63 -12.63 2.97 22.22
CA GLY A 63 -13.91 2.61 21.64
C GLY A 63 -14.00 2.95 20.14
N ALA A 64 -14.95 2.34 19.43
CA ALA A 64 -15.15 2.56 17.99
C ALA A 64 -15.46 4.03 17.65
N GLU A 65 -16.28 4.69 18.46
CA GLU A 65 -16.70 6.08 18.26
C GLU A 65 -15.87 7.10 19.06
N ASP A 66 -14.85 6.67 19.80
CA ASP A 66 -14.00 7.60 20.54
C ASP A 66 -13.23 8.52 19.59
N GLU A 67 -13.29 9.83 19.83
CA GLU A 67 -12.41 10.76 19.14
C GLU A 67 -10.99 10.65 19.69
N LEU A 68 -10.01 10.48 18.80
CA LEU A 68 -8.61 10.51 19.17
C LEU A 68 -8.07 11.93 19.01
N TYR A 69 -7.36 12.40 20.02
CA TYR A 69 -6.73 13.72 20.03
C TYR A 69 -5.45 13.63 20.87
N TRP A 70 -4.31 13.85 20.23
CA TRP A 70 -3.02 13.79 20.92
C TRP A 70 -1.99 14.68 20.23
N GLY A 71 -1.15 15.33 21.03
CA GLY A 71 0.02 16.08 20.57
C GLY A 71 1.22 15.75 21.45
N ARG A 72 2.40 15.75 20.86
CA ARG A 72 3.68 15.66 21.56
C ARG A 72 3.94 16.94 22.34
N ASP A 73 4.65 16.83 23.45
CA ASP A 73 5.12 17.98 24.21
C ASP A 73 5.87 18.98 23.32
N GLY A 74 5.55 20.27 23.47
CA GLY A 74 6.08 21.35 22.64
C GLY A 74 5.31 21.61 21.33
N LEU A 75 4.34 20.78 20.95
CA LEU A 75 3.43 21.11 19.86
C LEU A 75 2.48 22.24 20.30
N GLN A 76 2.41 23.31 19.51
CA GLN A 76 1.47 24.40 19.79
C GLN A 76 0.03 23.92 19.65
N ASP A 77 -0.77 24.18 20.67
CA ASP A 77 -2.20 23.84 20.72
C ASP A 77 -3.00 24.46 19.56
N SER A 78 -2.59 25.63 19.07
CA SER A 78 -3.13 26.24 17.85
C SER A 78 -2.96 25.34 16.62
N GLN A 79 -1.83 24.65 16.44
CA GLN A 79 -1.61 23.75 15.32
C GLN A 79 -2.48 22.50 15.44
N LEU A 80 -2.64 21.95 16.63
CA LEU A 80 -3.48 20.77 16.85
C LEU A 80 -4.96 21.07 16.65
N ARG A 81 -5.42 22.28 17.04
CA ARG A 81 -6.76 22.79 16.68
C ARG A 81 -6.97 22.92 15.18
N ARG A 82 -5.98 23.48 14.45
CA ARG A 82 -6.03 23.57 12.97
C ARG A 82 -6.08 22.19 12.32
N LEU A 83 -5.33 21.23 12.86
CA LEU A 83 -5.35 19.84 12.42
C LEU A 83 -6.74 19.22 12.63
N LYS A 84 -7.32 19.33 13.85
CA LYS A 84 -8.69 18.85 14.14
C LYS A 84 -9.73 19.47 13.20
N GLY A 85 -9.59 20.76 12.91
CA GLY A 85 -10.45 21.49 11.97
C GLY A 85 -10.26 21.12 10.49
N GLY A 86 -9.32 20.23 10.15
CA GLY A 86 -9.01 19.87 8.76
C GLY A 86 -8.46 21.04 7.94
N GLN A 87 -7.85 22.04 8.60
CA GLN A 87 -7.31 23.25 7.98
C GLN A 87 -5.86 23.08 7.50
N ILE A 88 -5.25 21.95 7.84
CA ILE A 88 -3.95 21.53 7.31
C ILE A 88 -4.24 20.47 6.25
N PRO A 89 -3.95 20.72 4.96
CA PRO A 89 -4.19 19.73 3.92
C PRO A 89 -3.29 18.51 4.15
N PHE A 90 -3.83 17.32 3.91
CA PHE A 90 -3.03 16.10 3.89
C PHE A 90 -2.64 15.78 2.45
N GLU A 91 -1.41 15.34 2.25
CA GLU A 91 -0.84 15.06 0.91
C GLU A 91 -0.56 13.56 0.72
N GLY A 92 -0.53 12.79 1.81
CA GLY A 92 -0.45 11.33 1.80
C GLY A 92 -1.68 10.71 2.46
N SER A 93 -2.11 9.54 1.98
CA SER A 93 -3.17 8.76 2.61
C SER A 93 -2.79 7.29 2.65
N LEU A 94 -3.05 6.66 3.80
CA LEU A 94 -2.92 5.23 4.01
C LEU A 94 -4.24 4.65 4.48
N ASP A 95 -4.57 3.45 3.99
CA ASP A 95 -5.71 2.67 4.45
C ASP A 95 -5.24 1.34 5.04
N LEU A 96 -5.62 1.12 6.30
CA LEU A 96 -5.28 -0.04 7.12
C LEU A 96 -6.53 -0.89 7.43
N HIS A 97 -7.71 -0.52 6.93
CA HIS A 97 -8.92 -1.23 7.27
C HIS A 97 -8.82 -2.71 6.86
N GLY A 98 -9.24 -3.61 7.74
CA GLY A 98 -9.27 -5.05 7.47
C GLY A 98 -7.90 -5.74 7.42
N MET A 99 -6.80 -5.01 7.60
CA MET A 99 -5.47 -5.62 7.75
C MET A 99 -5.36 -6.34 9.10
N THR A 100 -4.46 -7.34 9.17
CA THR A 100 -4.03 -7.86 10.48
C THR A 100 -3.20 -6.81 11.20
N VAL A 101 -3.05 -6.94 12.52
CA VAL A 101 -2.27 -6.00 13.34
C VAL A 101 -0.83 -5.90 12.82
N GLU A 102 -0.21 -7.04 12.55
CA GLU A 102 1.17 -7.14 12.08
C GLU A 102 1.33 -6.44 10.72
N LYS A 103 0.42 -6.72 9.79
CA LYS A 103 0.48 -6.10 8.46
C LYS A 103 0.22 -4.60 8.54
N ALA A 104 -0.73 -4.17 9.36
CA ALA A 104 -1.02 -2.76 9.57
C ALA A 104 0.17 -2.01 10.16
N ARG A 105 0.88 -2.63 11.11
CA ARG A 105 2.09 -2.09 11.75
C ARG A 105 3.20 -1.83 10.73
N GLU A 106 3.57 -2.85 9.95
CA GLU A 106 4.59 -2.73 8.91
C GLU A 106 4.20 -1.67 7.87
N THR A 107 2.94 -1.70 7.42
CA THR A 107 2.46 -0.79 6.39
C THR A 107 2.42 0.66 6.89
N LEU A 108 2.02 0.88 8.14
CA LEU A 108 2.06 2.21 8.77
C LEU A 108 3.50 2.71 8.90
N TRP A 109 4.41 1.86 9.34
CA TRP A 109 5.82 2.20 9.50
C TRP A 109 6.45 2.65 8.18
N ASP A 110 6.31 1.83 7.13
CA ASP A 110 6.86 2.11 5.81
C ASP A 110 6.23 3.39 5.21
N PHE A 111 4.93 3.57 5.39
CA PHE A 111 4.22 4.78 4.94
C PHE A 111 4.72 6.05 5.63
N LEU A 112 4.92 6.03 6.95
CA LEU A 112 5.41 7.21 7.69
C LEU A 112 6.86 7.51 7.34
N ALA A 113 7.69 6.49 7.13
CA ALA A 113 9.06 6.66 6.66
C ALA A 113 9.11 7.34 5.28
N GLU A 114 8.28 6.86 4.35
CA GLU A 114 8.18 7.41 3.00
C GLU A 114 7.62 8.85 3.00
N ALA A 115 6.55 9.10 3.77
CA ALA A 115 5.99 10.45 3.91
C ALA A 115 7.01 11.44 4.48
N THR A 116 7.82 10.99 5.46
CA THR A 116 8.92 11.80 6.02
C THR A 116 9.99 12.08 4.97
N ARG A 117 10.35 11.09 4.14
CA ARG A 117 11.32 11.23 3.05
C ARG A 117 10.85 12.21 1.97
N LEU A 118 9.55 12.24 1.71
CA LEU A 118 8.91 13.16 0.76
C LEU A 118 8.57 14.54 1.36
N GLU A 119 9.03 14.82 2.57
CA GLU A 119 8.78 16.07 3.31
C GLU A 119 7.27 16.37 3.51
N ILE A 120 6.41 15.34 3.46
CA ILE A 120 4.97 15.50 3.66
C ILE A 120 4.70 15.85 5.12
N ARG A 121 3.98 16.95 5.34
CA ARG A 121 3.73 17.47 6.69
C ARG A 121 2.51 16.85 7.35
N CYS A 122 1.49 16.52 6.57
CA CYS A 122 0.25 15.96 7.07
C CYS A 122 -0.18 14.80 6.21
N VAL A 123 -0.52 13.69 6.86
CA VAL A 123 -1.05 12.49 6.21
C VAL A 123 -2.37 12.09 6.83
N ARG A 124 -3.17 11.33 6.08
CA ARG A 124 -4.39 10.68 6.57
C ARG A 124 -4.13 9.20 6.76
N VAL A 125 -4.48 8.66 7.93
CA VAL A 125 -4.42 7.22 8.20
C VAL A 125 -5.83 6.72 8.50
N THR A 126 -6.38 5.88 7.63
CA THR A 126 -7.68 5.22 7.83
C THR A 126 -7.44 3.88 8.49
N HIS A 127 -7.93 3.69 9.72
CA HIS A 127 -7.85 2.40 10.44
C HIS A 127 -9.20 1.68 10.48
N GLY A 128 -10.29 2.37 10.11
CA GLY A 128 -11.66 1.89 10.22
C GLY A 128 -12.22 2.03 11.63
N LYS A 129 -13.56 2.10 11.74
CA LYS A 129 -14.24 2.22 13.04
C LYS A 129 -14.36 0.89 13.79
N ALA A 130 -14.29 -0.22 13.05
CA ALA A 130 -14.55 -1.60 13.50
C ALA A 130 -15.89 -1.81 14.23
N ALA A 131 -16.90 -0.99 13.95
CA ALA A 131 -18.27 -1.23 14.40
C ALA A 131 -18.87 -2.44 13.65
N ARG A 132 -18.42 -3.65 14.00
CA ARG A 132 -19.12 -4.89 13.65
C ARG A 132 -20.09 -5.20 14.78
N THR A 133 -21.30 -5.62 14.40
CA THR A 133 -22.40 -6.04 15.27
C THR A 133 -22.00 -7.15 16.26
N ASP A 134 -20.89 -7.84 15.98
CA ASP A 134 -20.36 -8.98 16.74
C ASP A 134 -19.64 -8.59 18.06
N GLY A 135 -19.62 -7.31 18.43
CA GLY A 135 -18.99 -6.84 19.69
C GLY A 135 -17.46 -6.92 19.71
N ARG A 136 -16.81 -7.14 18.57
CA ARG A 136 -15.34 -7.17 18.48
C ARG A 136 -14.77 -5.76 18.63
N ARG A 137 -13.77 -5.63 19.50
CA ARG A 137 -13.07 -4.35 19.78
C ARG A 137 -12.36 -3.83 18.52
N PRO A 138 -12.22 -2.50 18.36
CA PRO A 138 -11.51 -1.90 17.23
C PRO A 138 -9.99 -2.03 17.40
N LEU A 139 -9.47 -3.26 17.27
CA LEU A 139 -8.07 -3.58 17.52
C LEU A 139 -7.11 -2.64 16.76
N ILE A 140 -7.29 -2.48 15.46
CA ILE A 140 -6.42 -1.62 14.64
C ILE A 140 -6.46 -0.16 15.13
N LYS A 141 -7.60 0.34 15.61
CA LYS A 141 -7.71 1.70 16.16
C LYS A 141 -6.87 1.87 17.43
N SER A 142 -7.00 0.93 18.37
CA SER A 142 -6.23 0.93 19.62
C SER A 142 -4.72 0.83 19.37
N HIS A 143 -4.31 -0.05 18.44
CA HIS A 143 -2.92 -0.20 18.05
C HIS A 143 -2.39 1.06 17.35
N VAL A 144 -3.09 1.60 16.36
CA VAL A 144 -2.67 2.82 15.66
C VAL A 144 -2.55 4.01 16.61
N ASN A 145 -3.48 4.18 17.56
CA ASN A 145 -3.38 5.19 18.61
C ASN A 145 -2.09 5.04 19.43
N THR A 146 -1.72 3.81 19.76
CA THR A 146 -0.52 3.50 20.55
C THR A 146 0.76 3.73 19.73
N TRP A 147 0.82 3.20 18.52
CA TRP A 147 1.97 3.31 17.63
C TRP A 147 2.29 4.74 17.24
N LEU A 148 1.27 5.55 16.90
CA LEU A 148 1.47 6.94 16.52
C LEU A 148 2.03 7.79 17.67
N ARG A 149 1.72 7.47 18.94
CA ARG A 149 2.30 8.15 20.11
C ARG A 149 3.78 7.81 20.29
N GLN A 150 4.17 6.59 19.94
CA GLN A 150 5.54 6.09 20.05
C GLN A 150 6.42 6.52 18.86
N HIS A 151 5.82 6.74 17.69
CA HIS A 151 6.56 6.97 16.46
C HIS A 151 7.37 8.29 16.51
N PRO A 152 8.70 8.28 16.26
CA PRO A 152 9.56 9.44 16.49
C PRO A 152 9.26 10.64 15.57
N GLN A 153 8.70 10.40 14.38
CA GLN A 153 8.36 11.45 13.40
C GLN A 153 6.98 12.08 13.63
N VAL A 154 6.12 11.51 14.49
CA VAL A 154 4.77 12.02 14.70
C VAL A 154 4.78 13.11 15.77
N LEU A 155 4.29 14.30 15.40
CA LEU A 155 4.12 15.44 16.31
C LEU A 155 2.75 15.45 16.98
N GLY A 156 1.72 14.96 16.31
CA GLY A 156 0.37 14.89 16.84
C GLY A 156 -0.60 14.30 15.85
N PHE A 157 -1.78 13.89 16.32
CA PHE A 157 -2.84 13.38 15.48
C PHE A 157 -4.22 13.66 16.08
N THR A 158 -5.22 13.76 15.20
CA THR A 158 -6.62 13.95 15.59
C THR A 158 -7.53 13.11 14.70
N SER A 159 -8.68 12.67 15.23
CA SER A 159 -9.76 12.14 14.39
C SER A 159 -10.10 13.10 13.26
N CYS A 160 -10.33 12.52 12.08
CA CYS A 160 -10.70 13.27 10.90
C CYS A 160 -12.09 13.88 11.03
N LEU A 161 -12.37 14.88 10.19
CA LEU A 161 -13.75 15.34 9.98
C LEU A 161 -14.59 14.22 9.34
N PRO A 162 -15.94 14.25 9.51
CA PRO A 162 -16.82 13.23 8.93
C PRO A 162 -16.61 13.01 7.43
N ARG A 163 -16.44 14.09 6.65
CA ARG A 163 -16.16 14.04 5.21
C ARG A 163 -14.85 13.32 4.84
N HIS A 164 -13.90 13.20 5.76
CA HIS A 164 -12.61 12.54 5.55
C HIS A 164 -12.48 11.20 6.31
N GLY A 165 -13.57 10.67 6.87
CA GLY A 165 -13.60 9.35 7.55
C GLY A 165 -13.99 9.38 9.03
N GLY A 166 -14.13 10.57 9.64
CA GLY A 166 -14.56 10.71 11.04
C GLY A 166 -13.64 9.98 12.03
N THR A 167 -14.25 9.32 13.02
CA THR A 167 -13.59 8.49 14.05
C THR A 167 -12.89 7.24 13.50
N GLY A 168 -13.05 6.92 12.21
CA GLY A 168 -12.38 5.81 11.53
C GLY A 168 -11.07 6.18 10.84
N SER A 169 -10.70 7.47 10.85
CA SER A 169 -9.49 7.99 10.23
C SER A 169 -8.85 9.08 11.09
N LEU A 170 -7.54 9.26 10.93
CA LEU A 170 -6.74 10.25 11.64
C LEU A 170 -6.03 11.18 10.66
N TYR A 171 -6.02 12.48 10.97
CA TYR A 171 -4.98 13.38 10.46
C TYR A 171 -3.75 13.21 11.35
N VAL A 172 -2.59 13.03 10.74
CA VAL A 172 -1.32 12.84 11.44
C VAL A 172 -0.34 13.90 10.98
N LEU A 173 0.16 14.68 11.92
CA LEU A 173 1.14 15.74 11.69
C LEU A 173 2.55 15.20 11.91
N LEU A 174 3.42 15.38 10.92
CA LEU A 174 4.79 14.88 10.91
C LEU A 174 5.80 16.01 11.17
N LYS A 175 6.95 15.62 11.74
CA LYS A 175 8.12 16.50 11.89
C LYS A 175 8.56 17.05 10.54
N ARG A 176 9.09 18.29 10.57
CA ARG A 176 9.76 18.85 9.39
C ARG A 176 11.17 18.28 9.39
N THR A 177 11.49 17.47 8.40
CA THR A 177 12.89 17.17 8.10
C THR A 177 13.33 18.27 7.13
N MET A 178 14.10 19.24 7.61
CA MET A 178 14.85 20.10 6.71
C MET A 178 16.01 19.22 6.26
N LEU A 179 15.95 18.67 5.04
CA LEU A 179 17.16 18.11 4.44
C LEU A 179 18.11 19.29 4.21
N GLU A 180 19.31 19.23 4.79
CA GLU A 180 20.35 20.24 4.63
C GLU A 180 20.56 20.54 3.13
N GLY A 181 20.51 21.82 2.75
CA GLY A 181 20.81 22.26 1.37
C GLY A 181 19.69 22.98 0.60
N ARG A 182 18.66 23.52 1.27
CA ARG A 182 17.58 24.29 0.61
C ARG A 182 17.52 25.77 0.99
N ASP A 183 18.54 26.25 1.70
CA ASP A 183 18.72 27.65 2.10
C ASP A 183 19.80 28.37 1.25
N GLU A 184 20.16 27.83 0.08
CA GLU A 184 20.98 28.53 -0.94
C GLU A 184 20.12 29.11 -2.06
#